data_AF-A0A1E1WVJ4-F1
#
_entry.id   AF-A0A1E1WVJ4-F1
#
_cell.length_a   1.000
_cell.length_b   1.000
_cell.length_c   1.000
_cell.angle_alpha   90.00
_cell.angle_beta   90.00
_cell.angle_gamma   90.00
#
_symmetry.space_group_name_H-M   'P 1'
#
loop_
_entity.id
_entity.type
_entity.pdbx_description
1 polymer ?
#
loop_
_entity_poly.entity_id
_entity_poly.type
_entity_poly.pdbx_seq_one_letter_code
_entity_poly.pdbx_strand_id
1 'polypeptide(L)'
;MGDSLDGSENAPEAQNVVVVDFQDFANYLRRAATVLLPEDDIVPPALNAALDDKVNQDCIRKFISDSQVSSLYVQRFSSKEDDSEQPTEGEEEKEAVTYQISNEVHFTSPRVAAFVCIKRGQVIEADKSIHSQLRLINLSDGSPYETLHAFISKTMAPFFKSYVKESGRADRDGDKMAPSVEKKIAELEMGLLHLQQNIDIPEITLPVHPLVAAVIKRAADEGRKPRVADFGDKVEDSTFLNQLQNGVNRWIKEIQKVTKLDRDPSNGTALQEISFWLNLERALHRIQEKRESIEVALTLEILKYGKRFHATVSFDTDTGLKQALATVSDYNPLMKDFPINDLLSATELERIRLAVQQIFSHLRKIRSTKYPIQRGLRLVEAISRDLGQQLLKVLGTRRLMHIPFDDFERVMTQCFEVFSCWDDEYEKLQGLLRDIVKKKRDEHLKMVWRVSPSHKRLQARMEHMRRFRRHHEQLRTVMLRVLRPRATVAADPG
;
A
#
# COMPACT_ATOMS: atom_id res chain seq x y z
N MET A 1 10.95 -71.70 -13.93
CA MET A 1 12.27 -71.07 -14.05
C MET A 1 11.99 -69.70 -14.66
N GLY A 2 11.83 -68.61 -13.92
CA GLY A 2 12.59 -68.18 -12.76
C GLY A 2 13.73 -67.31 -13.24
N ASP A 3 13.41 -66.08 -13.69
CA ASP A 3 14.41 -65.02 -13.77
C ASP A 3 13.73 -63.67 -13.52
N SER A 4 14.11 -63.08 -12.38
CA SER A 4 13.58 -61.85 -11.83
C SER A 4 14.26 -60.67 -12.51
N LEU A 5 13.48 -59.82 -13.17
CA LEU A 5 13.92 -58.47 -13.54
C LEU A 5 13.84 -57.61 -12.28
N ASP A 6 14.97 -57.48 -11.59
CA ASP A 6 15.19 -56.51 -10.52
C ASP A 6 15.02 -55.10 -11.11
N GLY A 7 13.89 -54.48 -10.79
CA GLY A 7 13.70 -53.05 -10.98
C GLY A 7 14.55 -52.32 -9.95
N SER A 8 15.72 -51.82 -10.36
CA SER A 8 16.48 -50.85 -9.58
C SER A 8 15.67 -49.55 -9.49
N GLU A 9 14.81 -49.46 -8.49
CA GLU A 9 14.32 -48.18 -7.97
C GLU A 9 15.54 -47.39 -7.50
N ASN A 10 15.93 -46.37 -8.28
CA ASN A 10 16.84 -45.33 -7.82
C ASN A 10 16.17 -44.58 -6.66
N ALA A 11 16.34 -45.09 -5.44
CA ALA A 11 16.22 -44.28 -4.23
C ALA A 11 17.26 -43.15 -4.34
N PRO A 12 16.91 -41.87 -4.10
CA PRO A 12 17.91 -40.82 -4.06
C PRO A 12 18.83 -41.11 -2.87
N GLU A 13 20.11 -41.40 -3.15
CA GLU A 13 21.14 -41.53 -2.14
C GLU A 13 21.07 -40.32 -1.20
N ALA A 14 20.78 -40.56 0.07
CA ALA A 14 20.91 -39.57 1.11
C ALA A 14 22.40 -39.22 1.23
N GLN A 15 22.84 -38.19 0.52
CA GLN A 15 24.13 -37.57 0.77
C GLN A 15 24.14 -37.21 2.25
N ASN A 16 25.02 -37.83 3.04
CA ASN A 16 25.29 -37.45 4.42
C ASN A 16 25.98 -36.09 4.39
N VAL A 17 25.17 -35.03 4.23
CA VAL A 17 25.63 -33.65 4.28
C VAL A 17 26.02 -33.35 5.72
N VAL A 18 27.28 -33.02 5.95
CA VAL A 18 27.75 -32.61 7.29
C VAL A 18 27.15 -31.25 7.59
N VAL A 19 26.35 -31.20 8.65
CA VAL A 19 25.60 -30.01 9.06
C VAL A 19 26.46 -29.13 9.98
N VAL A 20 26.33 -27.81 9.88
CA VAL A 20 27.03 -26.84 10.75
C VAL A 20 26.71 -27.09 12.23
N ASP A 21 27.72 -26.97 13.09
CA ASP A 21 27.53 -27.08 14.53
C ASP A 21 26.70 -25.90 15.09
N PHE A 22 25.91 -26.20 16.12
CA PHE A 22 25.08 -25.21 16.79
C PHE A 22 25.90 -24.01 17.27
N GLN A 23 27.10 -24.24 17.80
CA GLN A 23 27.94 -23.17 18.37
C GLN A 23 28.45 -22.20 17.30
N ASP A 24 28.81 -22.72 16.13
CA ASP A 24 29.25 -21.91 14.99
C ASP A 24 28.11 -21.05 14.45
N PHE A 25 26.91 -21.63 14.36
CA PHE A 25 25.72 -20.89 13.95
C PHE A 25 25.28 -19.85 15.00
N ALA A 26 25.35 -20.17 16.29
CA ALA A 26 25.06 -19.24 17.39
C ALA A 26 26.04 -18.05 17.38
N ASN A 27 27.33 -18.30 17.11
CA ASN A 27 28.32 -17.23 16.93
C ASN A 27 28.00 -16.33 15.72
N TYR A 28 27.53 -16.91 14.62
CA TYR A 28 27.07 -16.14 13.48
C TYR A 28 25.83 -15.28 13.82
N LEU A 29 24.84 -15.86 14.52
CA LEU A 29 23.66 -15.14 14.99
C LEU A 29 24.01 -13.97 15.91
N ARG A 30 24.98 -14.13 16.83
CA ARG A 30 25.47 -13.03 17.68
C ARG A 30 25.94 -11.86 16.83
N ARG A 31 26.81 -12.12 15.84
CA ARG A 31 27.32 -11.08 14.94
C ARG A 31 26.22 -10.42 14.11
N ALA A 32 25.26 -11.20 13.63
CA ALA A 32 24.14 -10.68 12.85
C ALA A 32 23.21 -9.80 13.71
N ALA A 33 22.93 -10.23 14.95
CA ALA A 33 22.10 -9.49 15.90
C ALA A 33 22.77 -8.16 16.32
N THR A 34 24.07 -8.13 16.60
CA THR A 34 24.79 -6.88 16.92
C THR A 34 24.65 -5.83 15.81
N VAL A 35 24.60 -6.27 14.54
CA VAL A 35 24.50 -5.36 13.38
C VAL A 35 23.06 -4.96 13.07
N LEU A 36 22.12 -5.91 13.14
CA LEU A 36 20.73 -5.70 12.71
C LEU A 36 19.82 -5.22 13.84
N LEU A 37 20.21 -5.45 15.11
CA LEU A 37 19.51 -5.06 16.32
C LEU A 37 20.51 -4.34 17.24
N PRO A 38 21.00 -3.15 16.86
CA PRO A 38 22.06 -2.49 17.61
C PRO A 38 21.67 -2.23 19.07
N GLU A 39 22.60 -2.57 19.96
CA GLU A 39 22.65 -2.16 21.37
C GLU A 39 23.95 -1.35 21.57
N ASP A 40 24.03 -0.56 22.66
CA ASP A 40 25.26 0.13 23.04
C ASP A 40 26.38 -0.87 23.43
N ASP A 41 25.99 -2.11 23.78
CA ASP A 41 26.89 -3.21 24.11
C ASP A 41 27.23 -4.09 22.88
N ILE A 42 28.52 -4.47 22.77
CA ILE A 42 29.09 -5.23 21.65
C ILE A 42 28.48 -6.64 21.53
N VAL A 43 28.00 -7.23 22.63
CA VAL A 43 27.28 -8.51 22.68
C VAL A 43 26.19 -8.45 23.75
N PRO A 44 24.90 -8.41 23.38
CA PRO A 44 23.79 -8.35 24.33
C PRO A 44 23.80 -9.55 25.30
N PRO A 45 23.89 -9.37 26.62
CA PRO A 45 23.79 -10.47 27.58
C PRO A 45 22.43 -11.17 27.49
N ALA A 46 21.37 -10.43 27.15
CA ALA A 46 20.03 -10.96 26.89
C ALA A 46 19.97 -11.91 25.68
N LEU A 47 20.78 -11.69 24.65
CA LEU A 47 20.85 -12.60 23.50
C LEU A 47 21.54 -13.92 23.88
N ASN A 48 22.56 -13.88 24.74
CA ASN A 48 23.19 -15.10 25.24
C ASN A 48 22.21 -15.93 26.08
N ALA A 49 21.44 -15.27 26.97
CA ALA A 49 20.39 -15.95 27.74
C ALA A 49 19.35 -16.62 26.82
N ALA A 50 18.97 -15.96 25.72
CA ALA A 50 18.05 -16.55 24.75
C ALA A 50 18.67 -17.69 23.92
N LEU A 51 19.97 -17.65 23.61
CA LEU A 51 20.69 -18.74 22.94
C LEU A 51 20.91 -19.96 23.87
N ASP A 52 20.91 -19.76 25.19
CA ASP A 52 21.03 -20.82 26.19
C ASP A 52 19.68 -21.48 26.52
N ASP A 53 18.55 -20.88 26.13
CA ASP A 53 17.21 -21.44 26.29
C ASP A 53 17.00 -22.66 25.38
N LYS A 54 16.59 -23.79 25.98
CA LYS A 54 16.36 -25.07 25.29
C LYS A 54 15.37 -24.95 24.14
N VAL A 55 14.32 -24.13 24.29
CA VAL A 55 13.31 -23.96 23.24
C VAL A 55 13.90 -23.30 22.01
N ASN A 56 14.68 -22.23 22.22
CA ASN A 56 15.36 -21.52 21.13
C ASN A 56 16.47 -22.37 20.50
N GLN A 57 17.18 -23.17 21.29
CA GLN A 57 18.17 -24.13 20.78
C GLN A 57 17.53 -25.17 19.86
N ASP A 58 16.37 -25.70 20.23
CA ASP A 58 15.63 -26.65 19.40
C ASP A 58 15.16 -25.99 18.09
N CYS A 59 14.67 -24.75 18.14
CA CYS A 59 14.30 -23.97 16.95
C CYS A 59 15.50 -23.78 15.99
N ILE A 60 16.67 -23.45 16.52
CA ILE A 60 17.90 -23.29 15.75
C ILE A 60 18.35 -24.64 15.17
N ARG A 61 18.41 -25.71 15.96
CA ARG A 61 18.80 -27.05 15.47
C ARG A 61 17.88 -27.54 14.36
N LYS A 62 16.58 -27.31 14.49
CA LYS A 62 15.58 -27.57 13.45
C LYS A 62 15.86 -26.75 12.18
N PHE A 63 16.15 -25.46 12.31
CA PHE A 63 16.47 -24.62 11.15
C PHE A 63 17.73 -25.07 10.39
N ILE A 64 18.76 -25.53 11.11
CA ILE A 64 20.02 -25.97 10.50
C ILE A 64 19.85 -27.33 9.78
N SER A 65 19.08 -28.26 10.37
CA SER A 65 19.03 -29.68 9.94
C SER A 65 17.77 -30.08 9.16
N ASP A 66 16.64 -29.43 9.38
CA ASP A 66 15.36 -29.82 8.79
C ASP A 66 15.16 -29.15 7.42
N SER A 67 14.98 -29.97 6.37
CA SER A 67 14.67 -29.54 5.01
C SER A 67 13.41 -28.68 4.90
N GLN A 68 12.39 -28.88 5.74
CA GLN A 68 11.10 -28.17 5.68
C GLN A 68 11.16 -26.77 6.32
N VAL A 69 12.10 -26.55 7.24
CA VAL A 69 12.20 -25.29 7.98
C VAL A 69 13.07 -24.30 7.23
N SER A 70 12.47 -23.36 6.49
CA SER A 70 13.22 -22.42 5.64
C SER A 70 13.58 -21.08 6.26
N SER A 71 12.95 -20.73 7.38
CA SER A 71 13.11 -19.44 8.05
C SER A 71 13.43 -19.60 9.52
N LEU A 72 14.26 -18.71 10.02
CA LEU A 72 14.50 -18.48 11.45
C LEU A 72 14.22 -17.00 11.72
N TYR A 73 13.35 -16.73 12.68
CA TYR A 73 12.91 -15.40 13.05
C TYR A 73 13.41 -15.08 14.45
N VAL A 74 14.12 -13.96 14.58
CA VAL A 74 14.70 -13.50 15.84
C VAL A 74 14.05 -12.17 16.20
N GLN A 75 13.35 -12.13 17.33
CA GLN A 75 12.63 -10.96 17.81
C GLN A 75 13.30 -10.41 19.06
N ARG A 76 13.37 -9.08 19.15
CA ARG A 76 13.84 -8.32 20.29
C ARG A 76 12.68 -7.49 20.84
N PHE A 77 12.33 -7.76 22.09
CA PHE A 77 11.37 -6.98 22.85
C PHE A 77 12.14 -6.01 23.75
N SER A 78 11.82 -4.72 23.67
CA SER A 78 12.26 -3.71 24.65
C SER A 78 11.02 -3.27 25.44
N SER A 79 11.02 -3.46 26.76
CA SER A 79 10.02 -2.88 27.63
C SER A 79 10.40 -1.43 27.93
N LYS A 80 10.01 -0.50 27.05
CA LYS A 80 9.86 0.90 27.46
C LYS A 80 8.49 1.04 28.10
N GLU A 81 8.49 1.41 29.38
CA GLU A 81 7.36 1.49 30.30
C GLU A 81 6.05 2.02 29.67
N ASP A 82 4.99 1.22 29.80
CA ASP A 82 3.69 1.76 30.24
C ASP A 82 3.72 1.66 31.78
N ASP A 83 3.94 2.75 32.51
CA ASP A 83 3.07 3.11 33.65
C ASP A 83 3.44 4.44 34.33
N SER A 84 2.40 5.04 34.89
CA SER A 84 2.29 6.35 35.49
C SER A 84 2.80 6.43 36.94
N GLU A 85 4.07 6.14 37.22
CA GLU A 85 4.65 6.36 38.56
C GLU A 85 5.92 7.20 38.51
N GLN A 86 6.01 8.17 39.43
CA GLN A 86 7.14 9.10 39.52
C GLN A 86 8.44 8.33 39.85
N PRO A 87 9.56 8.62 39.17
CA PRO A 87 10.81 7.92 39.42
C PRO A 87 11.36 8.31 40.81
N THR A 88 11.77 7.30 41.57
CA THR A 88 12.63 7.48 42.75
C THR A 88 14.07 7.60 42.26
N GLU A 89 14.78 8.65 42.70
CA GLU A 89 16.16 8.93 42.28
C GLU A 89 17.11 7.79 42.68
N GLY A 90 17.78 7.16 41.71
CA GLY A 90 19.03 6.42 41.99
C GLY A 90 19.31 5.11 41.26
N GLU A 91 18.41 4.56 40.44
CA GLU A 91 18.70 3.36 39.65
C GLU A 91 18.76 3.69 38.15
N GLU A 92 19.89 3.37 37.51
CA GLU A 92 19.98 3.37 36.04
C GLU A 92 18.99 2.32 35.52
N GLU A 93 17.85 2.77 34.98
CA GLU A 93 16.91 1.92 34.26
C GLU A 93 17.59 1.33 33.02
N LYS A 94 18.21 0.15 33.19
CA LYS A 94 18.61 -0.68 32.06
C LYS A 94 17.34 -1.22 31.41
N GLU A 95 17.09 -0.82 30.17
CA GLU A 95 16.03 -1.37 29.34
C GLU A 95 16.05 -2.91 29.45
N ALA A 96 14.97 -3.52 29.97
CA ALA A 96 14.86 -4.96 30.01
C ALA A 96 14.60 -5.46 28.59
N VAL A 97 15.67 -5.94 27.95
CA VAL A 97 15.62 -6.51 26.60
C VAL A 97 15.46 -8.02 26.70
N THR A 98 14.50 -8.59 25.97
CA THR A 98 14.34 -10.05 25.84
C THR A 98 14.34 -10.46 24.37
N TYR A 99 14.91 -11.63 24.08
CA TYR A 99 14.99 -12.19 22.74
C TYR A 99 14.16 -13.47 22.62
N GLN A 100 13.42 -13.61 21.53
CA GLN A 100 12.64 -14.81 21.22
C GLN A 100 13.00 -15.31 19.82
N ILE A 101 13.17 -16.63 19.67
CA ILE A 101 13.53 -17.25 18.39
C ILE A 101 12.44 -18.24 17.98
N SER A 102 11.88 -18.03 16.79
CA SER A 102 10.85 -18.91 16.21
C SER A 102 11.19 -19.32 14.78
N ASN A 103 10.63 -20.44 14.32
CA ASN A 103 10.77 -20.88 12.92
C ASN A 103 9.74 -20.25 11.98
N GLU A 104 8.72 -19.60 12.55
CA GLU A 104 7.64 -18.91 11.83
C GLU A 104 7.79 -17.40 11.94
N VAL A 105 7.65 -16.72 10.79
CA VAL A 105 7.66 -15.25 10.69
C VAL A 105 6.27 -14.73 10.98
N HIS A 106 6.12 -13.94 12.04
CA HIS A 106 4.84 -13.34 12.43
C HIS A 106 5.02 -11.91 12.92
N PHE A 107 3.99 -11.09 12.73
CA PHE A 107 3.96 -9.73 13.26
C PHE A 107 3.39 -9.73 14.68
N THR A 108 4.15 -9.18 15.63
CA THR A 108 3.73 -9.11 17.04
C THR A 108 3.36 -7.69 17.43
N SER A 109 4.29 -6.74 17.29
CA SER A 109 4.09 -5.34 17.66
C SER A 109 5.04 -4.45 16.88
N PRO A 110 4.67 -3.21 16.56
CA PRO A 110 5.54 -2.25 15.88
C PRO A 110 6.74 -1.80 16.74
N ARG A 111 6.72 -2.07 18.05
CA ARG A 111 7.85 -1.77 18.97
C ARG A 111 8.91 -2.89 19.01
N VAL A 112 8.65 -4.02 18.36
CA VAL A 112 9.54 -5.18 18.34
C VAL A 112 10.47 -5.06 17.15
N ALA A 113 11.78 -5.01 17.41
CA ALA A 113 12.76 -5.10 16.36
C ALA A 113 13.03 -6.57 16.06
N ALA A 114 13.05 -6.97 14.80
CA ALA A 114 13.24 -8.37 14.45
C ALA A 114 13.98 -8.53 13.13
N PHE A 115 14.68 -9.64 12.95
CA PHE A 115 15.24 -10.02 11.66
C PHE A 115 14.95 -11.49 11.35
N VAL A 116 14.91 -11.80 10.05
CA VAL A 116 14.66 -13.13 9.52
C VAL A 116 15.91 -13.64 8.81
N CYS A 117 16.34 -14.84 9.15
CA CYS A 117 17.29 -15.63 8.37
C CYS A 117 16.51 -16.59 7.46
N ILE A 118 16.78 -16.54 6.16
CA ILE A 118 16.22 -17.48 5.18
C ILE A 118 17.35 -18.35 4.66
N LYS A 119 17.18 -19.68 4.72
CA LYS A 119 18.14 -20.63 4.16
C LYS A 119 18.03 -20.70 2.64
N ARG A 120 19.17 -20.88 1.95
CA ARG A 120 19.22 -21.08 0.48
C ARG A 120 19.16 -22.54 0.08
N GLY A 121 19.69 -23.44 0.90
CA GLY A 121 19.72 -24.88 0.69
C GLY A 121 18.69 -25.63 1.56
N GLN A 122 18.68 -26.95 1.47
CA GLN A 122 17.82 -27.78 2.34
C GLN A 122 18.33 -27.79 3.78
N VAL A 123 19.66 -27.83 3.96
CA VAL A 123 20.37 -27.79 5.23
C VAL A 123 21.51 -26.78 5.17
N ILE A 124 22.08 -26.42 6.31
CA ILE A 124 23.28 -25.58 6.38
C ILE A 124 24.51 -26.48 6.47
N GLU A 125 25.28 -26.51 5.39
CA GLU A 125 26.41 -27.41 5.20
C GLU A 125 27.67 -26.84 5.88
N ALA A 126 28.44 -27.68 6.56
CA ALA A 126 29.63 -27.29 7.31
C ALA A 126 30.85 -26.95 6.43
N ASP A 127 30.86 -27.45 5.19
CA ASP A 127 31.92 -27.23 4.20
C ASP A 127 31.86 -25.84 3.54
N LYS A 128 30.72 -25.15 3.66
CA LYS A 128 30.46 -23.83 3.06
C LYS A 128 30.32 -22.76 4.14
N SER A 129 30.67 -21.52 3.79
CA SER A 129 30.50 -20.40 4.73
C SER A 129 29.02 -20.15 5.04
N ILE A 130 28.68 -20.00 6.33
CA ILE A 130 27.31 -19.78 6.81
C ILE A 130 26.67 -18.57 6.10
N HIS A 131 27.42 -17.48 5.93
CA HIS A 131 26.93 -16.26 5.27
C HIS A 131 26.47 -16.50 3.82
N SER A 132 27.17 -17.36 3.07
CA SER A 132 26.81 -17.64 1.67
C SER A 132 25.52 -18.46 1.53
N GLN A 133 25.13 -19.17 2.59
CA GLN A 133 23.99 -20.08 2.65
C GLN A 133 22.72 -19.41 3.19
N LEU A 134 22.82 -18.17 3.67
CA LEU A 134 21.73 -17.43 4.30
C LEU A 134 21.38 -16.15 3.54
N ARG A 135 20.14 -15.70 3.70
CA ARG A 135 19.70 -14.33 3.39
C ARG A 135 19.16 -13.71 4.67
N LEU A 136 19.63 -12.52 5.00
CA LEU A 136 19.18 -11.77 6.17
C LEU A 136 18.23 -10.66 5.72
N ILE A 137 17.05 -10.61 6.33
CA ILE A 137 16.06 -9.55 6.10
C ILE A 137 15.77 -8.91 7.46
N ASN A 138 15.98 -7.60 7.56
CA ASN A 138 15.60 -6.86 8.75
C ASN A 138 14.11 -6.49 8.67
N LEU A 139 13.35 -6.70 9.74
CA LEU A 139 11.95 -6.31 9.86
C LEU A 139 11.77 -5.32 11.04
N SER A 140 12.81 -4.55 11.38
CA SER A 140 12.75 -3.50 12.40
C SER A 140 12.28 -2.15 11.84
N ASP A 141 11.82 -1.31 12.76
CA ASP A 141 11.54 0.12 12.60
C ASP A 141 10.52 0.51 11.50
N GLY A 142 9.31 0.86 11.94
CA GLY A 142 8.27 1.45 11.10
C GLY A 142 7.00 0.61 11.03
N SER A 143 6.01 1.12 10.30
CA SER A 143 4.81 0.32 10.00
C SER A 143 5.19 -0.85 9.09
N PRO A 144 4.62 -2.06 9.26
CA PRO A 144 4.92 -3.19 8.37
C PRO A 144 4.74 -2.86 6.89
N TYR A 145 3.73 -2.05 6.56
CA TYR A 145 3.48 -1.60 5.19
C TYR A 145 4.60 -0.71 4.65
N GLU A 146 5.16 0.18 5.46
CA GLU A 146 6.30 1.01 5.09
C GLU A 146 7.56 0.18 4.84
N THR A 147 7.87 -0.74 5.76
CA THR A 147 9.06 -1.60 5.65
C THR A 147 8.95 -2.51 4.42
N LEU A 148 7.78 -3.14 4.20
CA LEU A 148 7.52 -3.95 3.01
C LEU A 148 7.56 -3.12 1.73
N HIS A 149 6.95 -1.93 1.73
CA HIS A 149 7.00 -1.02 0.59
C HIS A 149 8.44 -0.63 0.26
N ALA A 150 9.28 -0.34 1.26
CA ALA A 150 10.68 -0.02 1.07
C ALA A 150 11.46 -1.19 0.46
N PHE A 151 11.26 -2.42 0.94
CA PHE A 151 11.90 -3.60 0.36
C PHE A 151 11.54 -3.80 -1.10
N ILE A 152 10.26 -3.66 -1.44
CA ILE A 152 9.79 -3.88 -2.80
C ILE A 152 10.24 -2.73 -3.72
N SER A 153 9.97 -1.48 -3.36
CA SER A 153 10.26 -0.30 -4.19
C SER A 153 11.75 -0.02 -4.37
N LYS A 154 12.56 -0.19 -3.31
CA LYS A 154 13.97 0.21 -3.30
C LYS A 154 14.94 -0.94 -3.54
N THR A 155 14.55 -2.18 -3.29
CA THR A 155 15.45 -3.34 -3.39
C THR A 155 15.00 -4.32 -4.47
N MET A 156 13.80 -4.91 -4.33
CA MET A 156 13.36 -6.00 -5.20
C MET A 156 13.05 -5.51 -6.63
N ALA A 157 12.32 -4.40 -6.77
CA ALA A 157 11.94 -3.88 -8.09
C ALA A 157 13.17 -3.43 -8.91
N PRO A 158 14.13 -2.66 -8.38
CA PRO A 158 15.34 -2.31 -9.12
C PRO A 158 16.22 -3.53 -9.45
N PHE A 159 16.36 -4.48 -8.52
CA PHE A 159 17.14 -5.70 -8.74
C PHE A 159 16.54 -6.55 -9.86
N PHE A 160 15.22 -6.77 -9.83
CA PHE A 160 14.51 -7.50 -10.88
C PHE A 160 14.68 -6.83 -12.25
N LYS A 161 14.54 -5.50 -12.32
CA LYS A 161 14.75 -4.73 -13.57
C LYS A 161 16.17 -4.86 -14.11
N SER A 162 17.19 -4.81 -13.24
CA SER A 162 18.58 -5.00 -13.64
C SER A 162 18.81 -6.41 -14.19
N TYR A 163 18.29 -7.44 -13.51
CA TYR A 163 18.39 -8.83 -13.95
C TYR A 163 17.71 -9.08 -15.30
N VAL A 164 16.50 -8.54 -15.51
CA VAL A 164 15.79 -8.65 -16.80
C VAL A 164 16.59 -7.97 -17.93
N LYS A 165 17.23 -6.83 -17.63
CA LYS A 165 18.07 -6.10 -18.57
C LYS A 165 19.36 -6.85 -18.93
N GLU A 166 20.06 -7.42 -17.95
CA GLU A 166 21.32 -8.14 -18.18
C GLU A 166 21.12 -9.55 -18.75
N SER A 167 20.02 -10.22 -18.41
CA SER A 167 19.72 -11.57 -18.91
C SER A 167 19.27 -11.60 -20.37
N GLY A 168 19.08 -10.45 -21.03
CA GLY A 168 18.59 -10.34 -22.40
C GLY A 168 17.17 -10.89 -22.60
N ARG A 169 16.45 -11.22 -21.52
CA ARG A 169 15.07 -11.72 -21.57
C ARG A 169 14.07 -10.68 -22.05
N ALA A 170 14.44 -9.40 -22.01
CA ALA A 170 13.61 -8.30 -22.51
C ALA A 170 13.42 -8.33 -24.05
N ASP A 171 14.38 -8.88 -24.81
CA ASP A 171 14.37 -8.88 -26.29
C ASP A 171 13.89 -10.20 -26.92
N ARG A 172 13.54 -11.22 -26.13
CA ARG A 172 12.91 -12.44 -26.66
C ARG A 172 11.40 -12.21 -26.77
N ASP A 173 10.94 -11.98 -28.00
CA ASP A 173 9.53 -11.74 -28.43
C ASP A 173 8.45 -12.72 -27.88
N GLY A 174 8.84 -13.76 -27.14
CA GLY A 174 7.95 -14.74 -26.52
C GLY A 174 7.80 -14.67 -24.99
N ASP A 175 8.70 -14.02 -24.24
CA ASP A 175 8.69 -14.10 -22.77
C ASP A 175 7.89 -12.95 -22.12
N LYS A 176 6.55 -13.02 -22.27
CA LYS A 176 5.62 -12.06 -21.64
C LYS A 176 5.60 -12.13 -20.11
N MET A 177 6.26 -13.13 -19.50
CA MET A 177 6.28 -13.29 -18.05
C MET A 177 7.13 -12.24 -17.36
N ALA A 178 8.30 -11.86 -17.90
CA ALA A 178 9.16 -10.85 -17.29
C ALA A 178 8.47 -9.47 -17.19
N PRO A 179 7.87 -8.93 -18.27
CA PRO A 179 7.07 -7.69 -18.19
C PRO A 179 5.82 -7.84 -17.30
N SER A 180 5.19 -9.02 -17.26
CA SER A 180 4.04 -9.27 -16.40
C SER A 180 4.41 -9.25 -14.92
N VAL A 181 5.54 -9.86 -14.54
CA VAL A 181 6.07 -9.84 -13.17
C VAL A 181 6.49 -8.42 -12.79
N GLU A 182 7.12 -7.66 -13.69
CA GLU A 182 7.43 -6.25 -13.43
C GLU A 182 6.16 -5.43 -13.16
N LYS A 183 5.08 -5.66 -13.94
CA LYS A 183 3.78 -5.04 -13.67
C LYS A 183 3.24 -5.42 -12.30
N LYS A 184 3.27 -6.71 -11.92
CA LYS A 184 2.81 -7.18 -10.60
C LYS A 184 3.62 -6.61 -9.45
N ILE A 185 4.95 -6.47 -9.60
CA ILE A 185 5.80 -5.83 -8.60
C ILE A 185 5.41 -4.36 -8.44
N ALA A 186 5.15 -3.65 -9.54
CA ALA A 186 4.69 -2.27 -9.50
C ALA A 186 3.28 -2.14 -8.89
N GLU A 187 2.36 -3.06 -9.19
CA GLU A 187 1.03 -3.13 -8.58
C GLU A 187 1.13 -3.39 -7.07
N LEU A 188 2.01 -4.29 -6.64
CA LEU A 188 2.26 -4.59 -5.23
C LEU A 188 2.90 -3.40 -4.49
N GLU A 189 3.89 -2.75 -5.09
CA GLU A 189 4.49 -1.50 -4.60
C GLU A 189 3.38 -0.47 -4.35
N MET A 190 2.50 -0.26 -5.33
CA MET A 190 1.39 0.67 -5.20
C MET A 190 0.36 0.25 -4.14
N GLY A 191 0.05 -1.04 -4.03
CA GLY A 191 -0.86 -1.57 -3.01
C GLY A 191 -0.35 -1.36 -1.59
N LEU A 192 0.95 -1.60 -1.36
CA LEU A 192 1.58 -1.36 -0.05
C LEU A 192 1.68 0.14 0.27
N LEU A 193 1.99 0.98 -0.71
CA LEU A 193 1.97 2.43 -0.54
C LEU A 193 0.56 2.92 -0.16
N HIS A 194 -0.48 2.36 -0.76
CA HIS A 194 -1.86 2.69 -0.42
C HIS A 194 -2.20 2.31 1.04
N LEU A 195 -1.80 1.12 1.49
CA LEU A 195 -2.00 0.69 2.87
C LEU A 195 -1.18 1.53 3.86
N GLN A 196 0.03 1.94 3.49
CA GLN A 196 0.85 2.87 4.29
C GLN A 196 0.20 4.26 4.42
N GLN A 197 -0.49 4.72 3.37
CA GLN A 197 -1.10 6.05 3.32
C GLN A 197 -2.43 6.15 4.10
N ASN A 198 -2.81 5.11 4.85
CA ASN A 198 -3.89 5.08 5.84
C ASN A 198 -5.09 5.98 5.48
N ILE A 199 -5.99 5.46 4.66
CA ILE A 199 -7.37 5.94 4.65
C ILE A 199 -8.15 5.01 5.57
N ASP A 200 -7.76 5.01 6.85
CA ASP A 200 -8.50 4.29 7.88
C ASP A 200 -9.78 5.06 8.17
N ILE A 201 -10.86 4.57 7.58
CA ILE A 201 -12.19 4.92 8.02
C ILE A 201 -12.42 4.13 9.30
N PRO A 202 -12.62 4.79 10.46
CA PRO A 202 -12.73 4.10 11.73
C PRO A 202 -13.88 3.07 11.68
N GLU A 203 -13.58 1.82 12.01
CA GLU A 203 -14.62 0.80 12.14
C GLU A 203 -15.48 1.10 13.37
N ILE A 204 -16.76 1.40 13.14
CA ILE A 204 -17.69 1.68 14.23
C ILE A 204 -18.14 0.37 14.86
N THR A 205 -17.90 0.23 16.16
CA THR A 205 -18.58 -0.76 17.02
C THR A 205 -19.77 -0.10 17.70
N LEU A 206 -20.95 -0.72 17.62
CA LEU A 206 -22.14 -0.27 18.33
C LEU A 206 -22.27 -1.10 19.61
N PRO A 207 -21.79 -0.61 20.78
CA PRO A 207 -21.85 -1.38 22.01
C PRO A 207 -23.30 -1.54 22.45
N VAL A 208 -23.74 -2.78 22.62
CA VAL A 208 -25.09 -3.14 23.06
C VAL A 208 -25.09 -3.30 24.58
N HIS A 209 -26.21 -2.98 25.22
CA HIS A 209 -26.35 -3.15 26.66
C HIS A 209 -26.24 -4.63 27.06
N PRO A 210 -25.45 -5.02 28.08
CA PRO A 210 -25.20 -6.42 28.44
C PRO A 210 -26.47 -7.24 28.69
N LEU A 211 -27.49 -6.61 29.29
CA LEU A 211 -28.79 -7.25 29.54
C LEU A 211 -29.55 -7.56 28.24
N VAL A 212 -29.47 -6.70 27.22
CA VAL A 212 -30.08 -6.94 25.91
C VAL A 212 -29.35 -8.09 25.21
N ALA A 213 -28.02 -8.08 25.24
CA ALA A 213 -27.21 -9.17 24.68
C ALA A 213 -27.50 -10.52 25.38
N ALA A 214 -27.66 -10.52 26.70
CA ALA A 214 -28.00 -11.74 27.46
C ALA A 214 -29.39 -12.30 27.12
N VAL A 215 -30.39 -11.42 26.94
CA VAL A 215 -31.74 -11.82 26.54
C VAL A 215 -31.76 -12.36 25.10
N ILE A 216 -31.00 -11.74 24.19
CA ILE A 216 -30.86 -12.20 22.80
C ILE A 216 -30.21 -13.58 22.77
N LYS A 217 -29.15 -13.79 23.56
CA LYS A 217 -28.49 -15.09 23.67
C LYS A 217 -29.44 -16.18 24.18
N ARG A 218 -30.20 -15.89 25.25
CA ARG A 218 -31.20 -16.83 25.79
C ARG A 218 -32.30 -17.16 24.77
N ALA A 219 -32.81 -16.16 24.06
CA ALA A 219 -33.81 -16.36 23.02
C ALA A 219 -33.26 -17.21 21.85
N ALA A 220 -31.99 -17.00 21.48
CA ALA A 220 -31.30 -17.80 20.46
C ALA A 220 -31.10 -19.26 20.92
N ASP A 221 -30.73 -19.48 22.18
CA ASP A 221 -30.59 -20.82 22.77
C ASP A 221 -31.94 -21.57 22.80
N GLU A 222 -33.04 -20.84 22.95
CA GLU A 222 -34.42 -21.35 22.88
C GLU A 222 -34.96 -21.48 21.43
N GLY A 223 -34.15 -21.17 20.41
CA GLY A 223 -34.53 -21.25 18.99
C GLY A 223 -35.60 -20.22 18.57
N ARG A 224 -35.81 -19.16 19.35
CA ARG A 224 -36.85 -18.15 19.11
C ARG A 224 -36.26 -16.77 18.88
N LYS A 225 -37.02 -15.90 18.19
CA LYS A 225 -36.65 -14.48 18.09
C LYS A 225 -36.92 -13.76 19.42
N PRO A 226 -36.00 -12.90 19.88
CA PRO A 226 -36.21 -12.09 21.07
C PRO A 226 -37.36 -11.10 20.84
N ARG A 227 -38.17 -10.85 21.87
CA ARG A 227 -39.33 -9.95 21.86
C ARG A 227 -39.23 -8.96 23.02
N VAL A 228 -39.88 -7.81 22.88
CA VAL A 228 -39.94 -6.78 23.93
C VAL A 228 -40.52 -7.33 25.25
N ALA A 229 -41.44 -8.31 25.18
CA ALA A 229 -42.04 -8.96 26.35
C ALA A 229 -41.02 -9.72 27.22
N ASP A 230 -39.88 -10.15 26.68
CA ASP A 230 -38.86 -10.92 27.41
C ASP A 230 -38.13 -10.11 28.48
N PHE A 231 -38.31 -8.79 28.45
CA PHE A 231 -37.70 -7.85 29.39
C PHE A 231 -38.61 -7.57 30.60
N GLY A 232 -39.88 -8.00 30.58
CA GLY A 232 -40.83 -7.85 31.69
C GLY A 232 -40.94 -6.41 32.21
N ASP A 233 -40.93 -6.25 33.53
CA ASP A 233 -41.04 -4.94 34.21
C ASP A 233 -39.86 -4.01 33.93
N LYS A 234 -38.72 -4.52 33.43
CA LYS A 234 -37.54 -3.69 33.11
C LYS A 234 -37.78 -2.78 31.92
N VAL A 235 -38.80 -3.04 31.10
CA VAL A 235 -39.19 -2.14 30.00
C VAL A 235 -39.80 -0.83 30.52
N GLU A 236 -40.33 -0.82 31.75
CA GLU A 236 -40.89 0.36 32.39
C GLU A 236 -39.88 1.07 33.32
N ASP A 237 -38.73 0.44 33.58
CA ASP A 237 -37.67 1.01 34.40
C ASP A 237 -37.01 2.22 33.72
N SER A 238 -37.26 3.39 34.30
CA SER A 238 -36.71 4.66 33.83
C SER A 238 -35.19 4.69 33.80
N THR A 239 -34.49 3.97 34.69
CA THR A 239 -33.02 3.94 34.75
C THR A 239 -32.45 3.14 33.59
N PHE A 240 -32.99 1.96 33.32
CA PHE A 240 -32.64 1.12 32.17
C PHE A 240 -32.92 1.83 30.84
N LEU A 241 -34.10 2.42 30.68
CA LEU A 241 -34.44 3.15 29.46
C LEU A 241 -33.53 4.38 29.23
N ASN A 242 -33.07 5.05 30.30
CA ASN A 242 -32.08 6.13 30.22
C ASN A 242 -30.71 5.61 29.75
N GLN A 243 -30.27 4.45 30.22
CA GLN A 243 -29.01 3.83 29.80
C GLN A 243 -29.07 3.44 28.31
N LEU A 244 -30.18 2.84 27.87
CA LEU A 244 -30.38 2.51 26.44
C LEU A 244 -30.39 3.77 25.57
N GLN A 245 -31.10 4.83 25.99
CA GLN A 245 -31.11 6.10 25.28
C GLN A 245 -29.71 6.72 25.17
N ASN A 246 -28.91 6.67 26.24
CA ASN A 246 -27.53 7.13 26.20
C ASN A 246 -26.65 6.29 25.26
N GLY A 247 -26.89 4.98 25.20
CA GLY A 247 -26.26 4.08 24.23
C GLY A 247 -26.58 4.48 22.79
N VAL A 248 -27.87 4.69 22.48
CA VAL A 248 -28.32 5.14 21.14
C VAL A 248 -27.73 6.50 20.79
N ASN A 249 -27.67 7.45 21.73
CA ASN A 249 -27.02 8.75 21.48
C ASN A 249 -25.53 8.62 21.18
N ARG A 250 -24.81 7.66 21.79
CA ARG A 250 -23.42 7.35 21.42
C ARG A 250 -23.35 6.75 20.02
N TRP A 251 -24.25 5.82 19.68
CA TRP A 251 -24.34 5.26 18.33
C TRP A 251 -24.53 6.34 17.26
N ILE A 252 -25.41 7.33 17.50
CA ILE A 252 -25.60 8.47 16.60
C ILE A 252 -24.28 9.22 16.39
N LYS A 253 -23.55 9.53 17.47
CA LYS A 253 -22.26 10.23 17.39
C LYS A 253 -21.21 9.42 16.62
N GLU A 254 -21.11 8.12 16.87
CA GLU A 254 -20.17 7.26 16.15
C GLU A 254 -20.51 7.18 14.65
N ILE A 255 -21.79 6.99 14.30
CA ILE A 255 -22.23 6.99 12.90
C ILE A 255 -21.96 8.35 12.24
N GLN A 256 -22.22 9.46 12.94
CA GLN A 256 -21.93 10.80 12.46
C GLN A 256 -20.45 11.05 12.17
N LYS A 257 -19.52 10.42 12.91
CA LYS A 257 -18.08 10.54 12.61
C LYS A 257 -17.75 10.02 11.21
N VAL A 258 -18.40 8.93 10.78
CA VAL A 258 -18.18 8.34 9.45
C VAL A 258 -19.03 9.04 8.38
N THR A 259 -20.28 9.41 8.66
CA THR A 259 -21.14 10.08 7.65
C THR A 259 -20.75 11.52 7.36
N LYS A 260 -20.07 12.19 8.31
CA LYS A 260 -19.47 13.53 8.12
C LYS A 260 -17.98 13.46 7.75
N LEU A 261 -17.43 12.26 7.58
CA LEU A 261 -16.05 12.09 7.12
C LEU A 261 -15.98 12.61 5.69
N ASP A 262 -15.30 13.74 5.51
CA ASP A 262 -14.98 14.26 4.19
C ASP A 262 -13.48 14.53 4.11
N ARG A 263 -12.90 14.16 2.98
CA ARG A 263 -11.50 14.35 2.69
C ARG A 263 -11.36 15.52 1.72
N ASP A 264 -10.45 16.44 2.00
CA ASP A 264 -10.13 17.51 1.05
C ASP A 264 -9.46 16.91 -0.20
N PRO A 265 -10.09 17.00 -1.39
CA PRO A 265 -9.56 16.44 -2.63
C PRO A 265 -8.35 17.22 -3.17
N SER A 266 -8.05 18.38 -2.60
CA SER A 266 -6.88 19.19 -2.96
C SER A 266 -5.58 18.59 -2.42
N ASN A 267 -5.67 17.81 -1.34
CA ASN A 267 -4.54 17.19 -0.67
C ASN A 267 -4.45 15.71 -1.05
N GLY A 268 -3.25 15.24 -1.40
CA GLY A 268 -2.98 13.83 -1.70
C GLY A 268 -3.33 13.36 -3.12
N THR A 269 -3.09 12.09 -3.42
CA THR A 269 -3.12 11.49 -4.79
C THR A 269 -4.54 11.20 -5.29
N ALA A 270 -4.70 11.04 -6.60
CA ALA A 270 -6.00 10.66 -7.15
C ALA A 270 -6.39 9.24 -6.68
N LEU A 271 -5.41 8.36 -6.49
CA LEU A 271 -5.63 7.02 -5.92
C LEU A 271 -6.19 7.09 -4.49
N GLN A 272 -5.71 8.02 -3.67
CA GLN A 272 -6.22 8.21 -2.31
C GLN A 272 -7.68 8.66 -2.33
N GLU A 273 -8.04 9.57 -3.23
CA GLU A 273 -9.41 10.02 -3.38
C GLU A 273 -10.35 8.89 -3.81
N ILE A 274 -9.96 8.10 -4.82
CA ILE A 274 -10.72 6.94 -5.29
C ILE A 274 -10.93 5.92 -4.17
N SER A 275 -9.84 5.60 -3.46
CA SER A 275 -9.86 4.60 -2.39
C SER A 275 -10.67 5.08 -1.19
N PHE A 276 -10.66 6.37 -0.88
CA PHE A 276 -11.51 6.96 0.15
C PHE A 276 -12.99 6.71 -0.13
N TRP A 277 -13.46 6.98 -1.35
CA TRP A 277 -14.87 6.75 -1.69
C TRP A 277 -15.25 5.27 -1.67
N LEU A 278 -14.38 4.38 -2.15
CA LEU A 278 -14.60 2.92 -2.12
C LEU A 278 -14.55 2.33 -0.69
N ASN A 279 -13.68 2.87 0.17
CA ASN A 279 -13.64 2.48 1.58
C ASN A 279 -14.88 3.03 2.31
N LEU A 280 -15.30 4.27 1.99
CA LEU A 280 -16.47 4.91 2.61
C LEU A 280 -17.75 4.16 2.25
N GLU A 281 -17.90 3.71 1.00
CA GLU A 281 -18.98 2.82 0.57
C GLU A 281 -19.05 1.56 1.44
N ARG A 282 -17.91 0.85 1.56
CA ARG A 282 -17.82 -0.38 2.36
C ARG A 282 -18.12 -0.14 3.84
N ALA A 283 -17.57 0.94 4.41
CA ALA A 283 -17.81 1.30 5.80
C ALA A 283 -19.29 1.64 6.05
N LEU A 284 -19.92 2.43 5.18
CA LEU A 284 -21.34 2.78 5.29
C LEU A 284 -22.26 1.57 5.13
N HIS A 285 -21.95 0.63 4.23
CA HIS A 285 -22.69 -0.63 4.12
C HIS A 285 -22.54 -1.49 5.38
N ARG A 286 -21.35 -1.62 5.95
CA ARG A 286 -21.16 -2.32 7.24
C ARG A 286 -21.93 -1.65 8.39
N ILE A 287 -22.00 -0.32 8.42
CA ILE A 287 -22.81 0.42 9.39
C ILE A 287 -24.30 0.14 9.16
N GLN A 288 -24.74 0.05 7.90
CA GLN A 288 -26.11 -0.31 7.57
C GLN A 288 -26.44 -1.73 8.04
N GLU A 289 -25.58 -2.72 7.80
CA GLU A 289 -25.74 -4.09 8.30
C GLU A 289 -25.81 -4.12 9.84
N LYS A 290 -24.92 -3.38 10.52
CA LYS A 290 -24.95 -3.25 11.99
C LYS A 290 -26.22 -2.57 12.49
N ARG A 291 -26.76 -1.59 11.77
CA ARG A 291 -28.05 -0.95 12.08
C ARG A 291 -29.22 -1.91 11.92
N GLU A 292 -29.17 -2.79 10.93
CA GLU A 292 -30.18 -3.82 10.65
C GLU A 292 -30.02 -5.06 11.55
N SER A 293 -28.99 -5.10 12.39
CA SER A 293 -28.79 -6.16 13.37
C SER A 293 -29.96 -6.27 14.35
N ILE A 294 -30.23 -7.49 14.78
CA ILE A 294 -31.31 -7.81 15.73
C ILE A 294 -31.11 -7.05 17.05
N GLU A 295 -29.85 -6.88 17.48
CA GLU A 295 -29.50 -6.24 18.75
C GLU A 295 -29.88 -4.75 18.77
N VAL A 296 -29.56 -4.04 17.68
CA VAL A 296 -29.87 -2.62 17.53
C VAL A 296 -31.37 -2.43 17.29
N ALA A 297 -31.98 -3.24 16.42
CA ALA A 297 -33.41 -3.19 16.15
C ALA A 297 -34.25 -3.41 17.42
N LEU A 298 -33.92 -4.44 18.21
CA LEU A 298 -34.61 -4.73 19.48
C LEU A 298 -34.44 -3.59 20.49
N THR A 299 -33.25 -3.00 20.58
CA THR A 299 -33.00 -1.85 21.46
C THR A 299 -33.88 -0.65 21.10
N LEU A 300 -34.06 -0.38 19.80
CA LEU A 300 -34.93 0.68 19.31
C LEU A 300 -36.42 0.37 19.56
N GLU A 301 -36.84 -0.89 19.42
CA GLU A 301 -38.20 -1.33 19.74
C GLU A 301 -38.53 -1.18 21.24
N ILE A 302 -37.60 -1.53 22.13
CA ILE A 302 -37.74 -1.33 23.58
C ILE A 302 -37.92 0.15 23.91
N LEU A 303 -37.10 1.04 23.33
CA LEU A 303 -37.23 2.48 23.51
C LEU A 303 -38.56 3.04 22.98
N LYS A 304 -39.06 2.49 21.87
CA LYS A 304 -40.35 2.84 21.29
C LYS A 304 -41.51 2.41 22.21
N TYR A 305 -41.44 1.22 22.79
CA TYR A 305 -42.44 0.73 23.76
C TYR A 305 -42.42 1.57 25.05
N GLY A 306 -41.23 1.91 25.56
CA GLY A 306 -41.03 2.79 26.70
C GLY A 306 -41.36 4.28 26.45
N LYS A 307 -42.07 4.61 25.36
CA LYS A 307 -42.49 5.96 24.95
C LYS A 307 -41.35 6.97 24.76
N ARG A 308 -40.11 6.52 24.52
CA ARG A 308 -38.93 7.38 24.29
C ARG A 308 -38.68 7.64 22.81
N PHE A 309 -39.66 8.25 22.15
CA PHE A 309 -39.65 8.46 20.69
C PHE A 309 -38.52 9.37 20.21
N HIS A 310 -38.03 10.31 21.03
CA HIS A 310 -36.93 11.20 20.63
C HIS A 310 -35.67 10.43 20.26
N ALA A 311 -35.28 9.41 21.02
CA ALA A 311 -34.09 8.62 20.74
C ALA A 311 -34.20 7.84 19.42
N THR A 312 -35.38 7.26 19.15
CA THR A 312 -35.63 6.48 17.94
C THR A 312 -35.72 7.37 16.71
N VAL A 313 -36.39 8.53 16.82
CA VAL A 313 -36.51 9.49 15.71
C VAL A 313 -35.14 10.10 15.38
N SER A 314 -34.38 10.54 16.39
CA SER A 314 -33.02 11.06 16.20
C SER A 314 -32.07 10.02 15.61
N PHE A 315 -32.20 8.73 15.95
CA PHE A 315 -31.38 7.70 15.32
C PHE A 315 -31.67 7.53 13.82
N ASP A 316 -32.93 7.71 13.40
CA ASP A 316 -33.32 7.61 11.99
C ASP A 316 -33.01 8.89 11.18
N THR A 317 -33.11 10.08 11.80
CA THR A 317 -32.89 11.36 11.11
C THR A 317 -31.46 11.87 11.23
N ASP A 318 -30.85 11.79 12.42
CA ASP A 318 -29.63 12.54 12.75
C ASP A 318 -28.36 11.75 12.39
N THR A 319 -28.46 10.48 12.02
CA THR A 319 -27.30 9.69 11.59
C THR A 319 -26.74 10.12 10.24
N GLY A 320 -27.56 10.72 9.37
CA GLY A 320 -27.16 11.12 8.01
C GLY A 320 -26.81 9.94 7.08
N LEU A 321 -27.00 8.69 7.54
CA LEU A 321 -26.57 7.48 6.84
C LEU A 321 -27.22 7.34 5.46
N LYS A 322 -28.53 7.62 5.34
CA LYS A 322 -29.25 7.55 4.07
C LYS A 322 -28.71 8.54 3.03
N GLN A 323 -28.37 9.76 3.45
CA GLN A 323 -27.81 10.78 2.57
C GLN A 323 -26.39 10.43 2.15
N ALA A 324 -25.57 9.93 3.09
CA ALA A 324 -24.21 9.48 2.82
C ALA A 324 -24.18 8.31 1.83
N LEU A 325 -25.02 7.28 2.04
CA LEU A 325 -25.17 6.14 1.12
C LEU A 325 -25.63 6.57 -0.28
N ALA A 326 -26.62 7.47 -0.37
CA ALA A 326 -27.09 7.99 -1.65
C ALA A 326 -25.98 8.76 -2.38
N THR A 327 -25.21 9.58 -1.65
CA THR A 327 -24.09 10.36 -2.23
C THR A 327 -22.98 9.44 -2.73
N VAL A 328 -22.59 8.44 -1.94
CA VAL A 328 -21.56 7.48 -2.32
C VAL A 328 -22.01 6.62 -3.49
N SER A 329 -23.27 6.16 -3.49
CA SER A 329 -23.85 5.44 -4.63
C SER A 329 -23.91 6.29 -5.90
N ASP A 330 -24.17 7.60 -5.79
CA ASP A 330 -24.15 8.54 -6.91
C ASP A 330 -22.72 8.73 -7.45
N TYR A 331 -21.67 8.63 -6.61
CA TYR A 331 -20.26 8.78 -7.01
C TYR A 331 -19.61 7.46 -7.42
N ASN A 332 -20.16 6.32 -7.01
CA ASN A 332 -19.60 5.00 -7.24
C ASN A 332 -19.33 4.69 -8.73
N PRO A 333 -20.20 5.04 -9.70
CA PRO A 333 -19.92 4.82 -11.11
C PRO A 333 -18.64 5.50 -11.63
N LEU A 334 -18.23 6.59 -10.97
CA LEU A 334 -17.01 7.34 -11.27
C LEU A 334 -15.80 6.85 -10.47
N MET A 335 -15.98 6.35 -9.26
CA MET A 335 -14.85 5.90 -8.41
C MET A 335 -14.51 4.42 -8.60
N LYS A 336 -15.50 3.59 -8.97
CA LYS A 336 -15.31 2.18 -9.24
C LYS A 336 -14.61 1.93 -10.57
N ASP A 337 -13.72 0.93 -10.57
CA ASP A 337 -12.96 0.50 -11.73
C ASP A 337 -12.22 1.65 -12.43
N PHE A 338 -11.70 2.59 -11.65
CA PHE A 338 -10.98 3.75 -12.19
C PHE A 338 -9.58 3.34 -12.69
N PRO A 339 -9.21 3.59 -13.96
CA PRO A 339 -7.99 3.05 -14.59
C PRO A 339 -6.73 3.87 -14.24
N ILE A 340 -6.53 4.21 -12.97
CA ILE A 340 -5.32 4.93 -12.52
C ILE A 340 -4.12 4.01 -12.35
N ASN A 341 -4.35 2.72 -12.07
CA ASN A 341 -3.29 1.74 -11.89
C ASN A 341 -2.48 1.54 -13.17
N ASP A 342 -3.10 1.67 -14.34
CA ASP A 342 -2.38 1.59 -15.61
C ASP A 342 -1.42 2.78 -15.81
N LEU A 343 -1.73 3.95 -15.26
CA LEU A 343 -0.79 5.09 -15.25
C LEU A 343 0.34 4.87 -14.24
N LEU A 344 0.01 4.38 -13.04
CA LEU A 344 0.98 4.24 -11.95
C LEU A 344 1.95 3.06 -12.13
N SER A 345 1.54 2.04 -12.88
CA SER A 345 2.36 0.86 -13.22
C SER A 345 3.06 0.98 -14.59
N ALA A 346 2.83 2.07 -15.34
CA ALA A 346 3.42 2.25 -16.66
C ALA A 346 4.94 2.46 -16.59
N THR A 347 5.69 1.63 -17.32
CA THR A 347 7.14 1.72 -17.47
C THR A 347 7.57 2.35 -18.79
N GLU A 348 6.62 2.54 -19.73
CA GLU A 348 6.83 3.04 -21.08
C GLU A 348 5.98 4.28 -21.33
N LEU A 349 6.51 5.24 -22.11
CA LEU A 349 5.81 6.49 -22.46
C LEU A 349 4.51 6.22 -23.23
N GLU A 350 4.50 5.20 -24.10
CA GLU A 350 3.31 4.82 -24.86
C GLU A 350 2.20 4.29 -23.95
N ARG A 351 2.54 3.51 -22.92
CA ARG A 351 1.57 3.06 -21.91
C ARG A 351 1.03 4.20 -21.08
N ILE A 352 1.87 5.19 -20.74
CA ILE A 352 1.42 6.43 -20.08
C ILE A 352 0.38 7.14 -20.95
N ARG A 353 0.64 7.29 -22.26
CA ARG A 353 -0.29 7.91 -23.21
C ARG A 353 -1.64 7.19 -23.23
N LEU A 354 -1.62 5.86 -23.35
CA LEU A 354 -2.84 5.04 -23.35
C LEU A 354 -3.60 5.12 -22.02
N ALA A 355 -2.88 5.08 -20.89
CA ALA A 355 -3.49 5.22 -19.57
C ALA A 355 -4.18 6.58 -19.39
N VAL A 356 -3.56 7.67 -19.87
CA VAL A 356 -4.17 9.00 -19.88
C VAL A 356 -5.47 9.01 -20.67
N GLN A 357 -5.50 8.40 -21.87
CA GLN A 357 -6.72 8.29 -22.68
C GLN A 357 -7.83 7.49 -21.97
N GLN A 358 -7.47 6.37 -21.33
CA GLN A 358 -8.43 5.55 -20.59
C GLN A 358 -8.99 6.29 -19.37
N ILE A 359 -8.15 7.01 -18.64
CA ILE A 359 -8.55 7.86 -17.51
C ILE A 359 -9.55 8.93 -17.97
N PHE A 360 -9.24 9.67 -19.03
CA PHE A 360 -10.16 10.71 -19.53
C PHE A 360 -11.45 10.14 -20.12
N SER A 361 -11.40 8.97 -20.76
CA SER A 361 -12.60 8.25 -21.21
C SER A 361 -13.50 7.87 -20.03
N HIS A 362 -12.92 7.35 -18.94
CA HIS A 362 -13.65 7.03 -17.72
C HIS A 362 -14.23 8.29 -17.03
N LEU A 363 -13.48 9.39 -16.97
CA LEU A 363 -13.93 10.67 -16.41
C LEU A 363 -15.18 11.25 -17.10
N ARG A 364 -15.53 10.82 -18.31
CA ARG A 364 -16.79 11.23 -18.97
C ARG A 364 -18.04 10.77 -18.22
N LYS A 365 -17.93 9.72 -17.39
CA LYS A 365 -18.99 9.26 -16.49
C LYS A 365 -19.41 10.32 -15.46
N ILE A 366 -18.63 11.40 -15.29
CA ILE A 366 -19.03 12.53 -14.45
C ILE A 366 -20.38 13.12 -14.85
N ARG A 367 -20.79 12.97 -16.13
CA ARG A 367 -22.09 13.43 -16.65
C ARG A 367 -23.28 12.71 -16.02
N SER A 368 -23.15 11.42 -15.68
CA SER A 368 -24.20 10.61 -15.06
C SER A 368 -24.18 10.67 -13.54
N THR A 369 -23.11 11.19 -12.94
CA THR A 369 -22.97 11.32 -11.48
C THR A 369 -23.26 12.74 -11.02
N LYS A 370 -23.61 12.92 -9.74
CA LYS A 370 -23.73 14.25 -9.12
C LYS A 370 -22.40 14.80 -8.56
N TYR A 371 -21.27 14.29 -9.06
CA TYR A 371 -19.96 14.66 -8.53
C TYR A 371 -19.70 16.18 -8.66
N PRO A 372 -19.25 16.86 -7.59
CA PRO A 372 -19.06 18.30 -7.63
C PRO A 372 -17.94 18.68 -8.60
N ILE A 373 -18.19 19.68 -9.44
CA ILE A 373 -17.25 20.07 -10.50
C ILE A 373 -15.92 20.56 -9.91
N GLN A 374 -15.92 21.32 -8.82
CA GLN A 374 -14.69 21.74 -8.15
C GLN A 374 -13.87 20.55 -7.68
N ARG A 375 -14.53 19.53 -7.10
CA ARG A 375 -13.91 18.26 -6.70
C ARG A 375 -13.31 17.52 -7.89
N GLY A 376 -13.99 17.55 -9.04
CA GLY A 376 -13.53 17.02 -10.32
C GLY A 376 -12.27 17.72 -10.83
N LEU A 377 -12.23 19.05 -10.77
CA LEU A 377 -11.04 19.82 -11.18
C LEU A 377 -9.84 19.49 -10.28
N ARG A 378 -10.04 19.34 -8.96
CA ARG A 378 -8.97 18.91 -8.04
C ARG A 378 -8.50 17.49 -8.30
N LEU A 379 -9.41 16.56 -8.62
CA LEU A 379 -9.05 15.21 -9.04
C LEU A 379 -8.16 15.24 -10.30
N VAL A 380 -8.48 16.09 -11.28
CA VAL A 380 -7.66 16.27 -12.48
C VAL A 380 -6.27 16.86 -12.15
N GLU A 381 -6.18 17.80 -11.20
CA GLU A 381 -4.88 18.29 -10.70
C GLU A 381 -4.05 17.20 -10.02
N ALA A 382 -4.69 16.32 -9.25
CA ALA A 382 -4.04 15.19 -8.62
C ALA A 382 -3.53 14.19 -9.68
N ILE A 383 -4.34 13.83 -10.67
CA ILE A 383 -3.93 12.97 -11.81
C ILE A 383 -2.75 13.61 -12.56
N SER A 384 -2.77 14.93 -12.75
CA SER A 384 -1.67 15.66 -13.38
C SER A 384 -0.36 15.58 -12.58
N ARG A 385 -0.44 15.60 -11.25
CA ARG A 385 0.73 15.39 -10.37
C ARG A 385 1.25 13.96 -10.46
N ASP A 386 0.34 12.98 -10.47
CA ASP A 386 0.69 11.57 -10.59
C ASP A 386 1.32 11.29 -11.97
N LEU A 387 0.80 11.88 -13.06
CA LEU A 387 1.41 11.87 -14.39
C LEU A 387 2.81 12.47 -14.38
N GLY A 388 3.00 13.63 -13.76
CA GLY A 388 4.31 14.28 -13.66
C GLY A 388 5.34 13.42 -12.91
N GLN A 389 4.92 12.76 -11.83
CA GLN A 389 5.77 11.83 -11.08
C GLN A 389 6.12 10.58 -11.89
N GLN A 390 5.16 9.98 -12.60
CA GLN A 390 5.42 8.82 -13.45
C GLN A 390 6.32 9.16 -14.64
N LEU A 391 6.13 10.31 -15.27
CA LEU A 391 7.04 10.81 -16.31
C LEU A 391 8.46 10.98 -15.76
N LEU A 392 8.62 11.53 -14.57
CA LEU A 392 9.94 11.63 -13.92
C LEU A 392 10.54 10.25 -13.60
N LYS A 393 9.74 9.28 -13.14
CA LYS A 393 10.17 7.89 -12.87
C LYS A 393 10.68 7.22 -14.14
N VAL A 394 9.93 7.29 -15.24
CA VAL A 394 10.32 6.71 -16.54
C VAL A 394 11.53 7.42 -17.12
N LEU A 395 11.57 8.76 -17.10
CA LEU A 395 12.67 9.56 -17.66
C LEU A 395 13.96 9.48 -16.84
N GLY A 396 13.85 9.30 -15.52
CA GLY A 396 15.00 9.19 -14.62
C GLY A 396 15.93 8.03 -14.99
N THR A 397 15.36 6.93 -15.50
CA THR A 397 16.13 5.76 -15.95
C THR A 397 16.93 6.01 -17.24
N ARG A 398 16.52 6.99 -18.08
CA ARG A 398 17.06 7.19 -19.42
C ARG A 398 18.26 8.15 -19.50
N ARG A 399 18.67 8.77 -18.38
CA ARG A 399 19.81 9.71 -18.27
C ARG A 399 19.95 10.61 -19.52
N LEU A 400 18.90 11.37 -19.85
CA LEU A 400 18.73 12.13 -21.11
C LEU A 400 19.93 13.00 -21.55
N MET A 401 20.77 13.42 -20.60
CA MET A 401 21.98 14.22 -20.85
C MET A 401 23.22 13.42 -21.24
N HIS A 402 23.17 12.08 -21.25
CA HIS A 402 24.29 11.20 -21.62
C HIS A 402 24.05 10.43 -22.92
N ILE A 403 22.78 10.31 -23.34
CA ILE A 403 22.43 9.60 -24.57
C ILE A 403 22.75 10.42 -25.84
N PRO A 404 22.94 9.78 -27.01
CA PRO A 404 23.07 10.46 -28.29
C PRO A 404 21.86 11.35 -28.63
N PHE A 405 22.07 12.33 -29.53
CA PHE A 405 21.03 13.29 -29.90
C PHE A 405 19.81 12.63 -30.55
N ASP A 406 20.01 11.62 -31.41
CA ASP A 406 18.91 10.95 -32.14
C ASP A 406 18.01 10.13 -31.20
N ASP A 407 18.59 9.47 -30.20
CA ASP A 407 17.83 8.78 -29.15
C ASP A 407 17.09 9.79 -28.28
N PHE A 408 17.76 10.90 -27.91
CA PHE A 408 17.14 11.99 -27.18
C PHE A 408 15.92 12.55 -27.93
N GLU A 409 16.03 12.84 -29.23
CA GLU A 409 14.93 13.39 -30.00
C GLU A 409 13.73 12.44 -30.11
N ARG A 410 13.99 11.13 -30.25
CA ARG A 410 12.94 10.10 -30.22
C ARG A 410 12.19 10.09 -28.89
N VAL A 411 12.91 10.06 -27.76
CA VAL A 411 12.30 10.08 -26.42
C VAL A 411 11.53 11.38 -26.18
N MET A 412 12.10 12.52 -26.57
CA MET A 412 11.44 13.80 -26.41
C MET A 412 10.14 13.87 -27.23
N THR A 413 10.14 13.37 -28.46
CA THR A 413 8.95 13.33 -29.31
C THR A 413 7.83 12.53 -28.65
N GLN A 414 8.13 11.32 -28.14
CA GLN A 414 7.16 10.50 -27.40
C GLN A 414 6.64 11.21 -26.13
N CYS A 415 7.48 11.93 -25.40
CA CYS A 415 7.01 12.71 -24.25
C CYS A 415 6.09 13.86 -24.64
N PHE A 416 6.38 14.57 -25.74
CA PHE A 416 5.52 15.64 -26.24
C PHE A 416 4.18 15.09 -26.76
N GLU A 417 4.16 13.89 -27.35
CA GLU A 417 2.92 13.20 -27.70
C GLU A 417 2.04 12.91 -26.47
N VAL A 418 2.65 12.51 -25.34
CA VAL A 418 1.91 12.37 -24.07
C VAL A 418 1.32 13.70 -23.60
N PHE A 419 2.08 14.80 -23.66
CA PHE A 419 1.58 16.12 -23.27
C PHE A 419 0.47 16.62 -24.20
N SER A 420 0.62 16.47 -25.52
CA SER A 420 -0.43 16.82 -26.48
C SER A 420 -1.68 15.98 -26.27
N CYS A 421 -1.54 14.66 -26.05
CA CYS A 421 -2.66 13.79 -25.73
C CYS A 421 -3.39 14.21 -24.45
N TRP A 422 -2.65 14.67 -23.43
CA TRP A 422 -3.24 15.22 -22.21
C TRP A 422 -4.02 16.50 -22.52
N ASP A 423 -3.43 17.46 -23.24
CA ASP A 423 -4.06 18.74 -23.55
C ASP A 423 -5.35 18.55 -24.37
N ASP A 424 -5.34 17.66 -25.37
CA ASP A 424 -6.50 17.35 -26.22
C ASP A 424 -7.65 16.72 -25.42
N GLU A 425 -7.36 15.71 -24.59
CA GLU A 425 -8.39 15.06 -23.77
C GLU A 425 -8.88 15.96 -22.63
N TYR A 426 -8.00 16.79 -22.07
CA TYR A 426 -8.36 17.78 -21.07
C TYR A 426 -9.27 18.86 -21.65
N GLU A 427 -9.03 19.33 -22.87
CA GLU A 427 -9.92 20.28 -23.56
C GLU A 427 -11.31 19.69 -23.79
N LYS A 428 -11.40 18.42 -24.23
CA LYS A 428 -12.67 17.69 -24.34
C LYS A 428 -13.40 17.59 -23.00
N LEU A 429 -12.67 17.30 -21.92
CA LEU A 429 -13.24 17.26 -20.57
C LEU A 429 -13.74 18.64 -20.13
N GLN A 430 -13.00 19.72 -20.41
CA GLN A 430 -13.44 21.09 -20.13
C GLN A 430 -14.73 21.43 -20.88
N GLY A 431 -14.84 21.05 -22.16
CA GLY A 431 -16.07 21.19 -22.94
C GLY A 431 -17.25 20.48 -22.27
N LEU A 432 -17.06 19.22 -21.87
CA LEU A 432 -18.07 18.44 -21.16
C LEU A 432 -18.48 19.08 -19.83
N LEU A 433 -17.53 19.58 -19.04
CA LEU A 433 -17.80 20.27 -17.77
C LEU A 433 -18.59 21.57 -18.00
N ARG A 434 -18.25 22.35 -19.03
CA ARG A 434 -19.00 23.57 -19.39
C ARG A 434 -20.44 23.24 -19.78
N ASP A 435 -20.67 22.14 -20.49
CA ASP A 435 -22.03 21.70 -20.84
C ASP A 435 -22.84 21.29 -19.60
N ILE A 436 -22.20 20.65 -18.61
CA ILE A 436 -22.84 20.33 -17.33
C ILE A 436 -23.22 21.61 -16.57
N VAL A 437 -22.32 22.60 -16.51
CA VAL A 437 -22.60 23.90 -15.87
C VAL A 437 -23.76 24.61 -16.56
N LYS A 438 -23.77 24.63 -17.91
CA LYS A 438 -24.86 25.24 -18.69
C LYS A 438 -26.22 24.58 -18.44
N LYS A 439 -26.25 23.27 -18.18
CA LYS A 439 -27.49 22.54 -17.86
C LYS A 439 -27.95 22.74 -16.42
N LYS A 440 -27.03 22.99 -15.46
CA LYS A 440 -27.33 23.22 -14.04
C LYS A 440 -27.56 24.71 -13.71
N ARG A 441 -28.15 25.48 -14.63
CA ARG A 441 -28.29 26.94 -14.59
C ARG A 441 -29.29 27.45 -13.52
N ASP A 442 -29.10 27.04 -12.27
CA ASP A 442 -29.88 27.50 -11.10
C ASP A 442 -29.02 27.99 -9.92
N GLU A 443 -27.71 27.75 -9.90
CA GLU A 443 -26.85 28.32 -8.85
C GLU A 443 -25.89 29.36 -9.45
N HIS A 444 -25.95 30.57 -8.91
CA HIS A 444 -25.04 31.69 -9.17
C HIS A 444 -23.58 31.30 -8.87
N LEU A 445 -22.92 30.58 -9.78
CA LEU A 445 -21.51 30.23 -9.69
C LEU A 445 -20.69 31.12 -10.63
N LYS A 446 -20.02 32.13 -10.06
CA LYS A 446 -18.77 32.65 -10.62
C LYS A 446 -17.73 31.53 -10.52
N MET A 447 -17.82 30.56 -11.42
CA MET A 447 -16.96 29.38 -11.39
C MET A 447 -15.57 29.77 -11.86
N VAL A 448 -14.62 29.75 -10.93
CA VAL A 448 -13.22 30.05 -11.21
C VAL A 448 -12.55 28.77 -11.70
N TRP A 449 -12.30 28.70 -13.00
CA TRP A 449 -11.55 27.62 -13.65
C TRP A 449 -10.03 27.79 -13.38
N ARG A 450 -9.62 27.71 -12.12
CA ARG A 450 -8.19 27.72 -11.74
C ARG A 450 -7.71 26.28 -11.63
N VAL A 451 -7.34 25.72 -12.77
CA VAL A 451 -6.56 24.49 -12.83
C VAL A 451 -5.18 24.83 -13.35
N SER A 452 -4.17 24.66 -12.52
CA SER A 452 -2.77 24.74 -12.96
C SER A 452 -2.17 23.35 -12.90
N PRO A 453 -2.13 22.60 -14.02
CA PRO A 453 -1.60 21.25 -14.01
C PRO A 453 -0.11 21.28 -13.66
N SER A 454 0.29 20.47 -12.68
CA SER A 454 1.68 20.41 -12.19
C SER A 454 2.67 19.95 -13.27
N HIS A 455 2.24 19.07 -14.19
CA HIS A 455 3.08 18.61 -15.31
C HIS A 455 3.48 19.73 -16.28
N LYS A 456 2.77 20.89 -16.33
CA LYS A 456 3.17 22.00 -17.21
C LYS A 456 4.54 22.59 -16.86
N ARG A 457 4.90 22.56 -15.57
CA ARG A 457 6.25 22.96 -15.12
C ARG A 457 7.31 21.99 -15.65
N LEU A 458 7.00 20.69 -15.68
CA LEU A 458 7.86 19.66 -16.26
C LEU A 458 7.97 19.84 -17.78
N GLN A 459 6.86 20.05 -18.48
CA GLN A 459 6.81 20.32 -19.92
C GLN A 459 7.70 21.51 -20.31
N ALA A 460 7.60 22.64 -19.60
CA ALA A 460 8.44 23.82 -19.85
C ALA A 460 9.94 23.53 -19.66
N ARG A 461 10.30 22.76 -18.61
CA ARG A 461 11.68 22.32 -18.39
C ARG A 461 12.17 21.39 -19.49
N MET A 462 11.33 20.46 -19.95
CA MET A 462 11.63 19.54 -21.04
C MET A 462 11.82 20.28 -22.37
N GLU A 463 11.02 21.30 -22.64
CA GLU A 463 11.20 22.14 -23.81
C GLU A 463 12.51 22.93 -23.78
N HIS A 464 12.89 23.47 -22.62
CA HIS A 464 14.19 24.09 -22.44
C HIS A 464 15.34 23.11 -22.71
N MET A 465 15.26 21.87 -22.22
CA MET A 465 16.24 20.82 -22.53
C MET A 465 16.28 20.49 -24.02
N ARG A 466 15.13 20.41 -24.71
CA ARG A 466 15.06 20.17 -26.15
C ARG A 466 15.76 21.27 -26.94
N ARG A 467 15.50 22.54 -26.61
CA ARG A 467 16.14 23.70 -27.24
C ARG A 467 17.65 23.69 -26.99
N PHE A 468 18.08 23.45 -25.75
CA PHE A 468 19.49 23.36 -25.39
C PHE A 468 20.24 22.30 -26.21
N ARG A 469 19.71 21.08 -26.27
CA ARG A 469 20.30 19.97 -27.02
C ARG A 469 20.33 20.23 -28.54
N ARG A 470 19.29 20.85 -29.09
CA ARG A 470 19.23 21.26 -30.50
C ARG A 470 20.30 22.31 -30.81
N HIS A 471 20.43 23.34 -29.98
CA HIS A 471 21.47 24.36 -30.15
C HIS A 471 22.88 23.76 -30.03
N HIS A 472 23.09 22.82 -29.09
CA HIS A 472 24.36 22.11 -28.96
C HIS A 472 24.71 21.32 -30.23
N GLU A 473 23.76 20.58 -30.81
CA GLU A 473 24.01 19.82 -32.05
C GLU A 473 24.23 20.73 -33.26
N GLN A 474 23.50 21.84 -33.34
CA GLN A 474 23.72 22.88 -34.35
C GLN A 474 25.14 23.47 -34.24
N LEU A 475 25.57 23.84 -33.02
CA LEU A 475 26.92 24.33 -32.77
C LEU A 475 27.97 23.29 -33.15
N ARG A 476 27.80 22.03 -32.75
CA ARG A 476 28.70 20.93 -33.12
C ARG A 476 28.79 20.76 -34.63
N THR A 477 27.67 20.81 -35.35
CA THR A 477 27.61 20.69 -36.81
C THR A 477 28.33 21.86 -37.50
N VAL A 478 28.08 23.10 -37.03
CA VAL A 478 28.75 24.30 -37.54
C VAL A 478 30.26 24.23 -37.27
N MET A 479 30.68 23.86 -36.06
CA MET A 479 32.08 23.70 -35.71
C MET A 479 32.77 22.64 -36.57
N LEU A 480 32.15 21.47 -36.76
CA LEU A 480 32.71 20.42 -37.62
C LEU A 480 32.82 20.85 -39.08
N ARG A 481 31.90 21.71 -39.56
CA ARG A 481 31.95 22.24 -40.92
C ARG A 481 33.01 23.33 -41.10
N VAL A 482 33.23 24.17 -40.08
CA VAL A 482 34.16 25.31 -40.12
C VAL A 482 35.59 24.90 -39.74
N LEU A 483 35.77 23.95 -38.82
CA LEU A 483 37.07 23.47 -38.33
C LEU A 483 37.63 22.27 -39.11
N ARG A 484 36.95 21.81 -40.18
CA ARG A 484 37.56 20.85 -41.10
C ARG A 484 38.83 21.49 -41.67
N PRO A 485 40.03 20.89 -41.49
CA PRO A 485 41.21 21.36 -42.19
C PRO A 485 40.88 21.31 -43.68
N ARG A 486 41.08 22.42 -44.40
CA ARG A 486 41.29 22.34 -45.84
C ARG A 486 42.42 21.33 -46.01
N ALA A 487 42.11 20.13 -46.48
CA ALA A 487 43.13 19.19 -46.90
C ALA A 487 43.98 19.95 -47.92
N THR A 488 45.18 20.35 -47.51
CA THR A 488 46.20 20.84 -48.41
C THR A 488 46.45 19.71 -49.39
N VAL A 489 45.99 19.90 -50.62
CA VAL A 489 46.37 19.09 -51.76
C VAL A 489 47.89 19.19 -51.84
N ALA A 490 48.59 18.19 -51.31
CA ALA A 490 50.02 18.03 -51.53
C ALA A 490 50.15 17.66 -53.02
N ALA A 491 50.57 18.62 -53.82
CA ALA A 491 51.03 18.37 -55.17
C ALA A 491 52.33 17.56 -55.08
N ASP A 492 52.32 16.36 -55.69
CA ASP A 492 53.51 15.56 -55.98
C ASP A 492 54.57 16.42 -56.70
N PRO A 493 55.84 16.43 -56.25
CA PRO A 493 56.94 16.77 -57.12
C PRO A 493 57.37 15.48 -57.85
N GLY A 494 57.10 15.45 -59.16
CA GLY A 494 57.75 14.52 -60.08
C GLY A 494 59.20 14.85 -60.34
#